data_AF-A0A224YM04-F1
#
_entry.id   AF-A0A224YM04-F1
#
_cell.length_a   1.000
_cell.length_b   1.000
_cell.length_c   1.000
_cell.angle_alpha   90.00
_cell.angle_beta   90.00
_cell.angle_gamma   90.00
#
_symmetry.space_group_name_H-M   'P 1'
#
loop_
_entity.id
_entity.type
_entity.pdbx_description
1 polymer ?
#
loop_
_entity_poly.entity_id
_entity_poly.type
_entity_poly.pdbx_seq_one_letter_code
_entity_poly.pdbx_strand_id
1 'polypeptide(L)'
;MTPVTTRNHTKPNAVRYYYLPRDMYPKQTQQTSKLMTYDSEEGCAVLATVVVIPNVGLYKACMVVQKSSTVHEHIPESCSKVYKTYCPHDLPEDTPWDSTCQ
;
A
#
# COMPACT_ATOMS: atom_id res chain seq x y z
N MET A 1 -3.17 12.75 3.31
CA MET A 1 -2.42 12.10 2.21
C MET A 1 -2.49 13.00 0.98
N THR A 2 -1.50 12.97 0.08
CA THR A 2 -1.45 13.84 -1.11
C THR A 2 -1.17 13.02 -2.38
N PRO A 3 -2.02 13.07 -3.42
CA PRO A 3 -1.73 12.43 -4.71
C PRO A 3 -0.48 13.02 -5.37
N VAL A 4 0.34 12.18 -5.99
CA VAL A 4 1.55 12.61 -6.71
C VAL A 4 1.70 11.85 -8.04
N THR A 5 2.29 12.53 -9.02
CA THR A 5 2.59 11.98 -10.35
C THR A 5 4.08 11.62 -10.40
N THR A 6 4.39 10.35 -10.65
CA THR A 6 5.77 9.89 -10.82
C THR A 6 6.29 10.17 -12.24
N ARG A 7 7.62 10.07 -12.43
CA ARG A 7 8.25 10.24 -13.75
C ARG A 7 7.56 9.34 -14.79
N ASN A 8 7.38 9.86 -16.01
CA ASN A 8 6.74 9.20 -17.15
C ASN A 8 5.21 9.00 -17.05
N HIS A 9 4.53 9.63 -16.09
CA HIS A 9 3.08 9.60 -15.99
C HIS A 9 2.48 11.00 -16.21
N THR A 10 1.29 11.06 -16.79
CA THR A 10 0.53 12.32 -16.99
C THR A 10 -0.59 12.52 -15.97
N LYS A 11 -0.95 11.48 -15.22
CA LYS A 11 -1.96 11.49 -14.17
C LYS A 11 -1.35 11.02 -12.85
N PRO A 12 -1.89 11.44 -11.69
CA PRO A 12 -1.47 10.93 -10.39
C PRO A 12 -1.53 9.41 -10.34
N ASN A 13 -0.43 8.79 -9.93
CA ASN A 13 -0.29 7.33 -9.87
C ASN A 13 0.39 6.86 -8.57
N ALA A 14 0.49 7.76 -7.60
CA ALA A 14 1.09 7.49 -6.31
C ALA A 14 0.47 8.42 -5.26
N VAL A 15 0.66 8.08 -3.99
CA VAL A 15 0.23 8.87 -2.84
C VAL A 15 1.42 9.11 -1.92
N ARG A 16 1.52 10.33 -1.40
CA ARG A 16 2.50 10.72 -0.39
C ARG A 16 1.82 10.90 0.96
N TYR A 17 2.36 10.27 2.00
CA TYR A 17 1.79 10.29 3.35
C TYR A 17 2.85 10.05 4.43
N TYR A 18 2.49 10.34 5.68
CA TYR A 18 3.22 9.89 6.86
C TYR A 18 2.54 8.64 7.38
N TYR A 19 3.30 7.56 7.58
CA TYR A 19 2.73 6.29 8.03
C TYR A 19 2.30 6.34 9.50
N LEU A 20 3.01 7.08 10.36
CA LEU A 20 2.64 7.27 11.77
C LEU A 20 2.22 8.73 12.05
N PRO A 21 1.45 8.96 13.13
CA PRO A 21 1.10 10.30 13.59
C PRO A 21 2.35 11.17 13.82
N ARG A 22 2.34 12.39 13.29
CA ARG A 22 3.52 13.28 13.28
C ARG A 22 3.85 13.86 14.65
N ASP A 23 2.85 14.03 15.49
CA ASP A 23 2.97 14.47 16.88
C ASP A 23 3.75 13.45 17.72
N MET A 24 3.51 12.15 17.50
CA MET A 24 4.25 11.08 18.15
C MET A 24 5.61 10.79 17.48
N TYR A 25 5.69 10.94 16.15
CA TYR A 25 6.88 10.59 15.35
C TYR A 25 7.33 11.75 14.44
N PRO A 26 7.78 12.88 15.00
CA PRO A 26 8.05 14.10 14.24
C PRO A 26 9.23 13.98 13.25
N LYS A 27 10.15 13.03 13.50
CA LYS A 27 11.32 12.78 12.65
C LYS A 27 11.04 11.84 11.47
N GLN A 28 9.83 11.29 11.37
CA GLN A 28 9.48 10.39 10.28
C GLN A 28 9.53 11.12 8.94
N THR A 29 10.10 10.47 7.92
CA THR A 29 10.05 10.95 6.54
C THR A 29 8.75 10.55 5.86
N GLN A 30 8.28 11.40 4.95
CA GLN A 30 7.13 11.04 4.11
C GLN A 30 7.47 9.83 3.24
N GLN A 31 6.53 8.91 3.16
CA GLN A 31 6.59 7.78 2.25
C GLN A 31 5.82 8.13 0.97
N THR A 32 6.26 7.55 -0.15
CA THR A 32 5.53 7.62 -1.41
C THR A 32 5.19 6.21 -1.84
N SER A 33 3.90 5.89 -1.90
CA SER A 33 3.39 4.60 -2.34
C SER A 33 2.81 4.72 -3.72
N LYS A 34 3.30 3.92 -4.65
CA LYS A 34 2.85 3.88 -6.04
C LYS A 34 1.66 2.95 -6.19
N LEU A 35 0.68 3.37 -6.96
CA LEU A 35 -0.47 2.55 -7.33
C LEU A 35 -0.04 1.54 -8.38
N MET A 36 -0.11 0.26 -8.03
CA MET A 36 0.23 -0.86 -8.92
C MET A 36 -0.98 -1.29 -9.73
N THR A 37 -2.13 -1.40 -9.07
CA THR A 37 -3.44 -1.66 -9.69
C THR A 37 -4.55 -1.14 -8.77
N TYR A 38 -5.73 -0.92 -9.32
CA TYR A 38 -6.94 -0.71 -8.55
C TYR A 38 -8.15 -1.22 -9.32
N ASP A 39 -9.16 -1.60 -8.57
CA ASP A 39 -10.48 -1.96 -9.05
C ASP A 39 -11.50 -1.15 -8.25
N SER A 40 -12.05 -0.12 -8.86
CA SER A 40 -13.01 0.76 -8.18
C SER A 40 -14.38 0.10 -8.01
N GLU A 41 -14.71 -0.90 -8.81
CA GLU A 41 -15.99 -1.60 -8.75
C GLU A 41 -15.96 -2.62 -7.62
N GLU A 42 -15.01 -3.55 -7.68
CA GLU A 42 -14.78 -4.58 -6.64
C GLU A 42 -14.15 -3.98 -5.35
N GLY A 43 -13.66 -2.75 -5.44
CA GLY A 43 -13.24 -1.97 -4.29
C GLY A 43 -11.91 -2.41 -3.70
N CYS A 44 -10.89 -2.64 -4.52
CA CYS A 44 -9.55 -2.98 -4.06
C CYS A 44 -8.47 -2.11 -4.71
N ALA A 45 -7.31 -1.98 -4.07
CA ALA A 45 -6.11 -1.44 -4.69
C ALA A 45 -4.84 -2.08 -4.13
N VAL A 46 -3.79 -2.10 -4.95
CA VAL A 46 -2.45 -2.54 -4.55
C VAL A 46 -1.50 -1.37 -4.64
N LEU A 47 -0.82 -1.10 -3.52
CA LEU A 47 0.15 -0.03 -3.36
C LEU A 47 1.53 -0.63 -3.12
N ALA A 48 2.58 0.01 -3.65
CA ALA A 48 3.97 -0.38 -3.43
C ALA A 48 4.81 0.80 -2.94
N THR A 49 5.54 0.59 -1.85
CA THR A 49 6.37 1.57 -1.17
C THR A 49 7.80 1.05 -1.11
N VAL A 50 8.77 1.85 -1.55
CA VAL A 50 10.17 1.55 -1.29
C VAL A 50 10.55 2.16 0.04
N VAL A 51 10.94 1.33 1.00
CA VAL A 51 11.36 1.72 2.35
C VAL A 51 12.81 1.33 2.58
N VAL A 52 13.50 2.02 3.47
CA VAL A 52 14.85 1.66 3.91
C VAL A 52 14.73 0.92 5.23
N ILE A 53 15.11 -0.35 5.27
CA ILE A 53 15.15 -1.16 6.49
C ILE A 53 16.61 -1.18 6.98
N PRO A 54 16.88 -0.79 8.24
CA PRO A 54 18.22 -0.89 8.81
C PRO A 54 18.80 -2.31 8.65
N ASN A 55 20.07 -2.42 8.25
CA ASN A 55 20.79 -3.68 8.01
C ASN A 55 20.31 -4.56 6.84
N VAL A 56 19.19 -4.23 6.18
CA VAL A 56 18.70 -4.93 4.97
C VAL A 56 18.89 -4.07 3.72
N GLY A 57 18.70 -2.75 3.82
CA GLY A 57 18.80 -1.82 2.70
C GLY A 57 17.42 -1.44 2.14
N LEU A 58 17.34 -1.24 0.83
CA LEU A 58 16.08 -0.88 0.16
C LEU A 58 15.17 -2.10 0.05
N TYR A 59 13.96 -1.97 0.57
CA TYR A 59 12.94 -3.02 0.54
C TYR A 59 11.66 -2.49 -0.10
N LYS A 60 11.00 -3.33 -0.91
CA LYS A 60 9.71 -3.03 -1.53
C LYS A 60 8.59 -3.61 -0.65
N ALA A 61 7.98 -2.77 0.17
CA ALA A 61 6.77 -3.12 0.91
C ALA A 61 5.54 -2.96 0.01
N CYS A 62 4.67 -3.96 -0.01
CA CYS A 62 3.38 -3.89 -0.69
C CYS A 62 2.24 -3.84 0.32
N MET A 63 1.12 -3.25 -0.11
CA MET A 63 -0.11 -3.19 0.67
C MET A 63 -1.29 -3.45 -0.26
N VAL A 64 -2.18 -4.34 0.14
CA VAL A 64 -3.52 -4.47 -0.44
C VAL A 64 -4.48 -3.70 0.46
N VAL A 65 -5.32 -2.86 -0.15
CA VAL A 65 -6.42 -2.20 0.54
C VAL A 65 -7.73 -2.61 -0.11
N GLN A 66 -8.75 -2.83 0.71
CA GLN A 66 -10.13 -3.07 0.29
C GLN A 66 -11.03 -1.98 0.88
N LYS A 67 -12.16 -1.70 0.23
CA LYS A 67 -13.21 -0.87 0.82
C LYS A 67 -13.76 -1.56 2.07
N SER A 68 -14.19 -0.78 3.06
CA SER A 68 -14.88 -1.31 4.25
C SER A 68 -16.12 -2.15 3.89
N SER A 69 -16.77 -1.86 2.76
CA SER A 69 -17.92 -2.63 2.29
C SER A 69 -17.57 -4.02 1.74
N THR A 70 -16.32 -4.27 1.33
CA THR A 70 -15.87 -5.52 0.68
C THR A 70 -14.76 -6.24 1.44
N VAL A 71 -14.32 -5.71 2.58
CA VAL A 71 -13.19 -6.26 3.37
C VAL A 71 -13.51 -7.61 4.02
N HIS A 72 -14.79 -7.95 4.21
CA HIS A 72 -15.22 -9.26 4.70
C HIS A 72 -15.16 -10.36 3.62
N GLU A 73 -14.94 -9.97 2.36
CA GLU A 73 -14.83 -10.88 1.24
C GLU A 73 -13.36 -11.15 0.89
N HIS A 74 -13.13 -12.16 0.05
CA HIS A 74 -11.79 -12.42 -0.47
C HIS A 74 -11.29 -11.22 -1.27
N ILE A 75 -9.97 -10.96 -1.24
CA ILE A 75 -9.35 -9.94 -2.08
C ILE A 75 -9.69 -10.22 -3.55
N PRO A 76 -10.29 -9.26 -4.29
CA PRO A 76 -10.65 -9.45 -5.69
C PRO A 76 -9.48 -9.91 -6.55
N GLU A 77 -9.73 -10.76 -7.56
CA GLU A 77 -8.69 -11.36 -8.40
C GLU A 77 -7.82 -10.29 -9.09
N SER A 78 -8.45 -9.18 -9.49
CA SER A 78 -7.79 -8.02 -10.11
C SER A 78 -6.64 -7.45 -9.26
N CYS A 79 -6.78 -7.48 -7.93
CA CYS A 79 -5.74 -7.06 -6.99
C CYS A 79 -4.86 -8.22 -6.52
N SER A 80 -5.45 -9.37 -6.15
CA SER A 80 -4.69 -10.48 -5.57
C SER A 80 -3.67 -11.06 -6.55
N LYS A 81 -3.99 -11.10 -7.85
CA LYS A 81 -3.04 -11.51 -8.89
C LYS A 81 -1.84 -10.57 -8.98
N VAL A 82 -2.08 -9.24 -8.99
CA VAL A 82 -1.01 -8.24 -9.05
C VAL A 82 -0.15 -8.29 -7.80
N TYR A 83 -0.77 -8.41 -6.62
CA TYR A 83 -0.05 -8.53 -5.35
C TYR A 83 0.89 -9.74 -5.36
N LYS A 84 0.36 -10.95 -5.60
CA LYS A 84 1.15 -12.19 -5.63
C LYS A 84 2.24 -12.19 -6.71
N THR A 85 2.03 -11.50 -7.83
CA THR A 85 3.00 -11.47 -8.93
C THR A 85 4.17 -10.52 -8.66
N TYR A 86 3.91 -9.37 -8.04
CA TYR A 86 4.86 -8.27 -7.99
C TYR A 86 5.35 -7.89 -6.60
N CYS A 87 4.87 -8.55 -5.55
CA CYS A 87 5.24 -8.27 -4.17
C CYS A 87 6.09 -9.40 -3.59
N PRO A 88 7.29 -9.10 -3.07
CA PRO A 88 8.15 -10.11 -2.47
C PRO A 88 7.56 -10.62 -1.15
N HIS A 89 7.54 -11.94 -0.96
CA HIS A 89 7.06 -12.61 0.26
C HIS A 89 8.21 -12.93 1.24
N ASP A 90 9.32 -12.17 1.17
CA ASP A 90 10.53 -12.42 1.98
C ASP A 90 10.33 -12.10 3.47
N LEU A 91 9.31 -11.30 3.78
CA LEU A 91 8.90 -10.98 5.15
C LEU A 91 7.47 -11.50 5.40
N PRO A 92 7.12 -11.83 6.66
CA PRO A 92 5.76 -12.24 7.00
C PRO A 92 4.75 -11.21 6.52
N GLU A 93 3.65 -11.69 5.95
CA GLU A 93 2.50 -10.83 5.64
C GLU A 93 1.88 -10.35 6.94
N ASP A 94 1.68 -9.04 7.05
CA ASP A 94 0.92 -8.43 8.13
C ASP A 94 -0.53 -8.23 7.66
N THR A 95 -1.49 -8.61 8.50
CA THR A 95 -2.93 -8.44 8.26
C THR A 95 -3.50 -7.57 9.38
N PRO A 96 -3.31 -6.25 9.29
CA PRO A 96 -3.67 -5.33 10.38
C PRO A 96 -5.18 -5.12 10.53
N TRP A 97 -6.01 -5.65 9.62
CA TRP A 97 -7.45 -5.57 9.70
C TRP A 97 -8.05 -6.91 10.13
N ASP A 98 -9.03 -6.87 11.02
CA ASP A 98 -9.85 -8.01 11.39
C ASP A 98 -11.33 -7.60 11.56
N SER A 99 -12.21 -8.57 11.80
CA SER A 99 -13.65 -8.35 11.97
C SER A 99 -14.04 -7.56 13.23
N THR A 100 -13.09 -7.26 14.11
CA THR A 100 -13.31 -6.47 15.32
C THR A 100 -12.98 -4.98 15.13
N CYS A 101 -12.35 -4.62 14.02
CA CYS A 101 -12.08 -3.24 13.64
C CYS A 101 -13.38 -2.50 13.28
N GLN A 102 -13.63 -1.36 13.93
CA GLN A 102 -14.80 -0.49 13.72
C GLN A 102 -14.60 0.53 12.60
#